data_AF-A0A6W0L4X1-F1
#
_entry.id   AF-A0A6W0L4X1-F1
#
_cell.length_a   1.000
_cell.length_b   1.000
_cell.length_c   1.000
_cell.angle_alpha   90.00
_cell.angle_beta   90.00
_cell.angle_gamma   90.00
#
_symmetry.space_group_name_H-M   'P 1'
#
loop_
_entity.id
_entity.type
_entity.pdbx_description
1 polymer ?
#
loop_
_entity_poly.entity_id
_entity_poly.type
_entity_poly.pdbx_seq_one_letter_code
_entity_poly.pdbx_strand_id
1 'polypeptide(L)'
;QIGSDGATWLDRRLIHGETADLAPTGFGQQVREAMDQRREHHIEQGDATRSRDSRVFYRRNLLAILREREVVGVGSDMALSKGLPFRAATDGESVSGKFTGTVHLSSGKFAVVEKSHEFTLVPWRPIIDRQLGREVMGIVQGGSVSWQLGRQRGLER
;
A
#
# COMPACT_ATOMS: atom_id res chain seq x y z
N GLN A 1 -9.70 0.47 -9.81
CA GLN A 1 -9.85 1.33 -8.61
C GLN A 1 -11.14 1.02 -7.86
N ILE A 2 -12.31 0.97 -8.52
CA ILE A 2 -13.59 0.65 -7.85
C ILE A 2 -13.60 -0.77 -7.25
N GLY A 3 -13.22 -1.79 -8.02
CA GLY A 3 -13.11 -3.18 -7.55
C GLY A 3 -11.69 -3.61 -7.17
N SER A 4 -10.83 -2.69 -6.72
CA SER A 4 -9.47 -3.07 -6.29
C SER A 4 -9.48 -3.65 -4.87
N ASP A 5 -8.81 -4.77 -4.65
CA ASP A 5 -8.64 -5.32 -3.29
C ASP A 5 -7.74 -4.44 -2.40
N GLY A 6 -6.98 -3.53 -3.01
CA GLY A 6 -6.09 -2.59 -2.34
C GLY A 6 -6.71 -1.24 -2.01
N ALA A 7 -6.03 -0.49 -1.15
CA ALA A 7 -6.42 0.88 -0.83
C ALA A 7 -6.25 1.78 -2.05
N THR A 8 -7.20 2.68 -2.28
CA THR A 8 -7.23 3.59 -3.42
C THR A 8 -7.43 5.04 -2.96
N TRP A 9 -7.33 6.00 -3.87
CA TRP A 9 -7.65 7.39 -3.56
C TRP A 9 -9.14 7.61 -3.23
N LEU A 10 -10.04 6.76 -3.74
CA LEU A 10 -11.46 6.78 -3.39
C LEU A 10 -11.65 6.47 -1.90
N ASP A 11 -10.88 5.53 -1.35
CA ASP A 11 -10.98 5.12 0.05
C ASP A 11 -10.55 6.25 0.99
N ARG A 12 -9.47 6.98 0.64
CA ARG A 12 -9.04 8.18 1.36
C ARG A 12 -10.15 9.23 1.39
N ARG A 13 -10.80 9.46 0.24
CA ARG A 13 -11.88 10.44 0.10
C ARG A 13 -13.14 10.04 0.88
N LEU A 14 -13.49 8.75 0.88
CA LEU A 14 -14.63 8.20 1.62
C LEU A 14 -14.46 8.34 3.14
N ILE A 15 -13.24 8.19 3.65
CA ILE A 15 -12.93 8.30 5.09
C ILE A 15 -12.88 9.77 5.54
N HIS A 16 -12.30 10.65 4.73
CA HIS A 16 -12.16 12.07 5.07
C HIS A 16 -13.41 12.91 4.81
N GLY A 17 -14.46 12.33 4.20
CA GLY A 17 -15.73 13.02 3.98
C GLY A 17 -15.66 14.16 2.95
N GLU A 18 -14.64 14.19 2.10
CA GLU A 18 -14.35 15.24 1.11
C GLU A 18 -15.31 15.22 -0.10
N THR A 19 -16.60 14.94 0.13
CA THR A 19 -17.63 14.94 -0.92
C THR A 19 -18.19 16.33 -1.21
N ALA A 20 -17.96 17.28 -0.31
CA ALA A 20 -18.53 18.63 -0.36
C ALA A 20 -18.04 19.46 -1.56
N ASP A 21 -16.82 19.22 -2.06
CA ASP A 21 -16.22 20.01 -3.14
C ASP A 21 -16.45 19.44 -4.55
N LEU A 22 -17.28 18.39 -4.70
CA LEU A 22 -17.54 17.80 -6.01
C LEU A 22 -18.64 18.56 -6.75
N ALA A 23 -18.30 19.07 -7.93
CA ALA A 23 -19.26 19.67 -8.85
C ALA A 23 -20.43 18.69 -9.12
N PRO A 24 -21.68 19.19 -9.19
CA PRO A 24 -22.86 18.34 -9.32
C PRO A 24 -22.98 17.64 -10.68
N THR A 25 -22.22 18.09 -11.68
CA THR A 25 -22.26 17.57 -13.06
C THR A 25 -20.84 17.37 -13.61
N GLY A 26 -20.74 16.62 -14.71
CA GLY A 26 -19.46 16.36 -15.39
C GLY A 26 -18.57 15.41 -14.59
N PHE A 27 -17.28 15.73 -14.48
CA PHE A 27 -16.31 14.88 -13.80
C PHE A 27 -16.63 14.68 -12.30
N GLY A 28 -17.18 15.71 -11.64
CA GLY A 28 -17.58 15.60 -10.23
C GLY A 28 -18.68 14.56 -9.99
N GLN A 29 -19.62 14.43 -10.94
CA GLN A 29 -20.64 13.39 -10.93
C GLN A 29 -20.02 12.00 -11.10
N GLN A 30 -19.11 11.81 -12.05
CA GLN A 30 -18.44 10.52 -12.27
C GLN A 30 -17.65 10.07 -11.04
N VAL A 31 -16.99 11.01 -10.35
CA VAL A 31 -16.29 10.72 -9.09
C VAL A 31 -17.27 10.29 -8.00
N ARG A 32 -18.42 10.95 -7.88
CA ARG A 32 -19.46 10.56 -6.92
C ARG A 32 -20.00 9.16 -7.20
N GLU A 33 -20.30 8.84 -8.46
CA GLU A 33 -20.73 7.50 -8.87
C GLU A 33 -19.67 6.44 -8.58
N ALA A 34 -18.39 6.73 -8.85
CA ALA A 34 -17.29 5.83 -8.51
C ALA A 34 -17.13 5.64 -6.99
N MET A 35 -17.34 6.69 -6.19
CA MET A 35 -17.34 6.60 -4.73
C MET A 35 -18.51 5.76 -4.21
N ASP A 36 -19.69 5.86 -4.83
CA ASP A 36 -20.85 5.06 -4.47
C ASP A 36 -20.62 3.58 -4.81
N GLN A 37 -20.13 3.26 -6.00
CA GLN A 37 -19.77 1.88 -6.36
C GLN A 37 -18.68 1.30 -5.45
N ARG A 38 -17.67 2.11 -5.09
CA ARG A 38 -16.61 1.69 -4.16
C ARG A 38 -17.15 1.40 -2.77
N ARG A 39 -18.16 2.16 -2.33
CA ARG A 39 -18.85 1.92 -1.06
C ARG A 39 -19.60 0.60 -1.05
N GLU A 40 -20.34 0.31 -2.13
CA GLU A 40 -21.05 -0.98 -2.25
C GLU A 40 -20.07 -2.14 -2.25
N HIS A 41 -18.97 -2.02 -2.98
CA HIS A 41 -17.91 -3.02 -2.97
C HIS A 41 -17.37 -3.28 -1.55
N HIS A 42 -17.13 -2.24 -0.74
CA HIS A 42 -16.71 -2.44 0.66
C HIS A 42 -17.77 -3.12 1.53
N ILE A 43 -19.06 -2.86 1.29
CA ILE A 43 -20.14 -3.55 1.99
C ILE A 43 -20.15 -5.03 1.62
N GLU A 44 -20.04 -5.34 0.32
CA GLU A 44 -20.00 -6.71 -0.19
C GLU A 44 -18.79 -7.50 0.35
N GLN A 45 -17.63 -6.85 0.46
CA GLN A 45 -16.41 -7.44 1.03
C GLN A 45 -16.40 -7.47 2.57
N GLY A 46 -17.44 -6.94 3.22
CA GLY A 46 -17.55 -6.88 4.68
C GLY A 46 -16.61 -5.87 5.35
N ASP A 47 -16.01 -4.98 4.56
CA ASP A 47 -15.11 -3.91 4.98
C ASP A 47 -15.87 -2.61 5.36
N ALA A 48 -17.18 -2.57 5.07
CA ALA A 48 -18.11 -1.56 5.54
C ALA A 48 -19.48 -2.17 5.92
N THR A 49 -20.25 -1.47 6.74
CA THR A 49 -21.64 -1.83 7.07
C THR A 49 -22.57 -0.65 6.84
N ARG A 50 -23.80 -0.94 6.40
CA ARG A 50 -24.85 0.06 6.24
C ARG A 50 -25.81 0.01 7.44
N SER A 51 -26.01 1.16 8.06
CA SER A 51 -27.01 1.35 9.13
C SER A 51 -28.41 1.53 8.55
N ARG A 52 -29.42 1.41 9.41
CA ARG A 52 -30.84 1.61 9.07
C ARG A 52 -31.15 3.02 8.55
N ASP A 53 -30.37 4.02 8.94
CA ASP A 53 -30.47 5.41 8.46
C ASP A 53 -29.66 5.66 7.17
N SER A 54 -29.25 4.60 6.46
CA SER A 54 -28.42 4.65 5.25
C SER A 54 -27.01 5.23 5.43
N ARG A 55 -26.57 5.48 6.67
CA ARG A 55 -25.16 5.81 6.95
C ARG A 55 -24.29 4.58 6.77
N VAL A 56 -23.10 4.79 6.21
CA VAL A 56 -22.13 3.71 6.02
C VAL A 56 -20.95 3.89 6.96
N PHE A 57 -20.63 2.81 7.66
CA PHE A 57 -19.56 2.73 8.63
C PHE A 57 -18.47 1.81 8.09
N TYR A 58 -17.27 2.37 7.92
CA TYR A 58 -16.11 1.59 7.50
C TYR A 58 -15.43 0.94 8.71
N ARG A 59 -14.75 -0.18 8.47
CA ARG A 59 -13.86 -0.77 9.47
C ARG A 59 -12.83 0.25 9.95
N ARG A 60 -12.49 0.18 11.24
CA ARG A 60 -11.32 0.89 11.76
C ARG A 60 -10.09 0.43 11.00
N ASN A 61 -9.20 1.36 10.67
CA ASN A 61 -7.97 1.10 9.91
C ASN A 61 -8.19 0.52 8.50
N LEU A 62 -9.32 0.81 7.83
CA LEU A 62 -9.65 0.31 6.49
C LEU A 62 -8.47 0.38 5.51
N LEU A 63 -7.78 1.53 5.42
CA LEU A 63 -6.67 1.71 4.48
C LEU A 63 -5.49 0.76 4.76
N ALA A 64 -5.23 0.44 6.03
CA ALA A 64 -4.17 -0.49 6.39
C ALA A 64 -4.57 -1.92 6.01
N ILE A 65 -5.82 -2.32 6.31
CA ILE A 65 -6.35 -3.65 6.01
C ILE A 65 -6.33 -3.92 4.49
N LEU A 66 -6.83 -2.98 3.68
CA LEU A 66 -6.84 -3.11 2.22
C LEU A 66 -5.41 -3.19 1.66
N ARG A 67 -4.50 -2.38 2.19
CA ARG A 67 -3.09 -2.41 1.78
C ARG A 67 -2.45 -3.75 2.10
N GLU A 68 -2.63 -4.27 3.32
CA GLU A 68 -2.07 -5.56 3.73
C GLU A 68 -2.60 -6.69 2.85
N ARG A 69 -3.92 -6.71 2.56
CA ARG A 69 -4.54 -7.68 1.67
C ARG A 69 -3.92 -7.64 0.26
N GLU A 70 -3.78 -6.45 -0.32
CA GLU A 70 -3.17 -6.28 -1.65
C GLU A 70 -1.69 -6.71 -1.66
N VAL A 71 -0.92 -6.33 -0.64
CA VAL A 71 0.50 -6.69 -0.53
C VAL A 71 0.66 -8.20 -0.39
N VAL A 72 -0.18 -8.87 0.39
CA VAL A 72 -0.16 -10.33 0.54
C VAL A 72 -0.53 -11.03 -0.77
N GLY A 73 -1.57 -10.57 -1.46
CA GLY A 73 -1.97 -11.13 -2.75
C GLY A 73 -0.87 -11.00 -3.80
N VAL A 74 -0.39 -9.78 -4.04
CA VAL A 74 0.66 -9.53 -5.03
C VAL A 74 1.99 -10.17 -4.64
N GLY A 75 2.34 -10.17 -3.35
CA GLY A 75 3.53 -10.87 -2.85
C GLY A 75 3.47 -12.37 -3.13
N SER A 76 2.31 -13.00 -2.90
CA SER A 76 2.11 -14.43 -3.18
C SER A 76 2.24 -14.75 -4.67
N ASP A 77 1.63 -13.94 -5.55
CA ASP A 77 1.75 -14.10 -7.00
C ASP A 77 3.19 -13.91 -7.48
N MET A 78 3.88 -12.89 -6.94
CA MET A 78 5.29 -12.64 -7.22
C MET A 78 6.17 -13.82 -6.79
N ALA A 79 5.88 -14.47 -5.66
CA ALA A 79 6.64 -15.62 -5.17
C ALA A 79 6.60 -16.80 -6.16
N LEU A 80 5.43 -17.06 -6.76
CA LEU A 80 5.27 -18.08 -7.80
C LEU A 80 6.12 -17.74 -9.03
N SER A 81 6.11 -16.48 -9.47
CA SER A 81 6.87 -16.05 -10.66
C SER A 81 8.39 -16.03 -10.45
N LYS A 82 8.85 -15.70 -9.23
CA LYS A 82 10.27 -15.56 -8.88
C LYS A 82 10.92 -16.87 -8.41
N GLY A 83 10.12 -17.85 -7.97
CA GLY A 83 10.64 -19.03 -7.27
C GLY A 83 11.28 -18.67 -5.93
N LEU A 84 10.93 -17.53 -5.34
CA LEU A 84 11.45 -17.03 -4.07
C LEU A 84 10.28 -16.79 -3.12
N PRO A 85 10.24 -17.36 -1.91
CA PRO A 85 9.14 -17.16 -0.96
C PRO A 85 8.89 -15.69 -0.62
N PHE A 86 7.62 -15.31 -0.53
CA PHE A 86 7.20 -14.00 -0.04
C PHE A 86 6.96 -14.03 1.47
N ARG A 87 7.43 -12.98 2.15
CA ARG A 87 7.17 -12.71 3.56
C ARG A 87 6.66 -11.29 3.75
N ALA A 88 5.45 -11.16 4.29
CA ALA A 88 4.90 -9.87 4.69
C ALA A 88 5.68 -9.30 5.88
N ALA A 89 6.03 -8.01 5.81
CA ALA A 89 6.60 -7.30 6.95
C ALA A 89 5.49 -6.74 7.84
N THR A 90 5.67 -6.84 9.15
CA THR A 90 4.74 -6.26 10.12
C THR A 90 5.20 -4.87 10.56
N ASP A 91 4.28 -4.07 11.09
CA ASP A 91 4.65 -2.79 11.68
C ASP A 91 5.63 -2.97 12.85
N GLY A 92 6.61 -2.07 12.96
CA GLY A 92 7.70 -2.15 13.93
C GLY A 92 8.83 -3.13 13.57
N GLU A 93 8.68 -3.89 12.49
CA GLU A 93 9.69 -4.86 12.08
C GLU A 93 10.91 -4.21 11.39
N SER A 94 12.10 -4.74 11.69
CA SER A 94 13.33 -4.44 10.96
C SER A 94 13.41 -5.27 9.68
N VAL A 95 13.58 -4.60 8.55
CA VAL A 95 13.76 -5.19 7.22
C VAL A 95 15.15 -4.86 6.72
N SER A 96 15.87 -5.87 6.26
CA SER A 96 17.15 -5.74 5.58
C SER A 96 17.22 -6.67 4.39
N GLY A 97 18.02 -6.30 3.40
CA GLY A 97 18.27 -7.10 2.20
C GLY A 97 18.60 -6.22 1.00
N LYS A 98 18.77 -6.87 -0.14
CA LYS A 98 19.06 -6.20 -1.41
C LYS A 98 17.79 -5.56 -1.96
N PHE A 99 17.82 -4.25 -2.22
CA PHE A 99 16.74 -3.58 -2.95
C PHE A 99 16.82 -3.94 -4.43
N THR A 100 15.91 -4.77 -4.93
CA THR A 100 15.99 -5.31 -6.32
C THR A 100 15.06 -4.64 -7.32
N GLY A 101 14.11 -3.84 -6.85
CA GLY A 101 13.20 -3.12 -7.72
C GLY A 101 11.95 -2.64 -6.98
N THR A 102 10.98 -2.15 -7.74
CA THR A 102 9.73 -1.61 -7.16
C THR A 102 8.52 -2.19 -7.87
N VAL A 103 7.43 -2.34 -7.13
CA VAL A 103 6.11 -2.72 -7.67
C VAL A 103 5.11 -1.58 -7.41
N HIS A 104 4.24 -1.32 -8.38
CA HIS A 104 3.17 -0.33 -8.25
C HIS A 104 1.87 -1.05 -7.91
N LEU A 105 1.35 -0.77 -6.72
CA LEU A 105 0.08 -1.28 -6.24
C LEU A 105 -0.95 -0.14 -6.23
N SER A 106 -2.23 -0.49 -6.08
CA SER A 106 -3.29 0.51 -5.88
C SER A 106 -3.01 1.35 -4.64
N SER A 107 -2.49 0.69 -3.58
CA SER A 107 -2.16 1.30 -2.30
C SER A 107 -0.93 2.21 -2.33
N GLY A 108 -0.15 2.17 -3.41
CA GLY A 108 1.07 2.97 -3.60
C GLY A 108 2.23 2.17 -4.19
N LYS A 109 3.42 2.77 -4.18
CA LYS A 109 4.65 2.13 -4.66
C LYS A 109 5.35 1.39 -3.51
N PHE A 110 5.80 0.17 -3.79
CA PHE A 110 6.50 -0.69 -2.83
C PHE A 110 7.88 -1.05 -3.35
N ALA A 111 8.85 -1.17 -2.44
CA ALA A 111 10.18 -1.66 -2.70
C ALA A 111 10.21 -3.17 -2.48
N VAL A 112 10.87 -3.89 -3.39
CA VAL A 112 11.17 -5.31 -3.27
C VAL A 112 12.54 -5.42 -2.59
N VAL A 113 12.54 -5.99 -1.40
CA VAL A 113 13.76 -6.25 -0.61
C VAL A 113 13.95 -7.76 -0.57
N GLU A 114 14.99 -8.26 -1.23
CA GLU A 114 15.30 -9.68 -1.33
C GLU A 114 16.42 -10.05 -0.34
N LYS A 115 16.23 -11.16 0.37
CA LYS A 115 17.26 -11.87 1.14
C LYS A 115 17.58 -13.20 0.44
N SER A 116 18.46 -14.00 1.02
CA SER A 116 18.90 -15.27 0.43
C SER A 116 17.78 -16.30 0.18
N HIS A 117 16.69 -16.26 0.93
CA HIS A 117 15.63 -17.29 0.88
C HIS A 117 14.21 -16.73 0.89
N GLU A 118 14.06 -15.41 0.87
CA GLU A 118 12.76 -14.75 0.92
C GLU A 118 12.86 -13.36 0.32
N PHE A 119 11.72 -12.78 -0.01
CA PHE A 119 11.61 -11.36 -0.27
C PHE A 119 10.41 -10.76 0.45
N THR A 120 10.50 -9.45 0.64
CA THR A 120 9.46 -8.66 1.30
C THR A 120 9.14 -7.44 0.45
N LEU A 121 7.88 -7.05 0.48
CA LEU A 121 7.39 -5.80 -0.08
C LEU A 121 7.20 -4.80 1.06
N VAL A 122 7.88 -3.66 0.99
CA VAL A 122 7.74 -2.58 1.96
C VAL A 122 7.41 -1.25 1.28
N PRO A 123 6.71 -0.32 1.94
CA PRO A 123 6.43 1.00 1.36
C PRO A 123 7.71 1.67 0.85
N TRP A 124 7.72 2.05 -0.43
CA TRP A 124 8.89 2.66 -1.04
C TRP A 124 9.05 4.12 -0.58
N ARG A 125 10.30 4.58 -0.49
CA ARG A 125 10.63 6.01 -0.30
C ARG A 125 11.74 6.43 -1.27
N PRO A 126 11.73 7.68 -1.76
CA PRO A 126 12.74 8.17 -2.71
C PRO A 126 14.19 8.04 -2.22
N ILE A 127 14.40 8.03 -0.89
CA ILE A 127 15.75 7.97 -0.29
C ILE A 127 16.54 6.71 -0.72
N ILE A 128 15.86 5.61 -1.06
CA ILE A 128 16.51 4.37 -1.50
C ILE A 128 16.69 4.27 -3.02
N ASP A 129 16.30 5.28 -3.82
CA ASP A 129 16.38 5.17 -5.29
C ASP A 129 17.79 4.88 -5.80
N ARG A 130 18.79 5.50 -5.18
CA ARG A 130 20.21 5.28 -5.52
C ARG A 130 20.78 3.97 -4.98
N GLN A 131 19.99 3.19 -4.27
CA GLN A 131 20.38 1.92 -3.65
C GLN A 131 19.90 0.70 -4.44
N LEU A 132 19.40 0.88 -5.66
CA LEU A 132 19.02 -0.25 -6.51
C LEU A 132 20.21 -1.20 -6.69
N GLY A 133 19.99 -2.47 -6.39
CA GLY A 133 21.01 -3.52 -6.40
C GLY A 133 21.93 -3.52 -5.18
N ARG A 134 21.71 -2.67 -4.17
CA ARG A 134 22.50 -2.58 -2.94
C ARG A 134 21.71 -3.06 -1.72
N GLU A 135 22.44 -3.40 -0.66
CA GLU A 135 21.88 -3.70 0.66
C GLU A 135 21.25 -2.44 1.27
N VAL A 136 20.02 -2.58 1.75
CA VAL A 136 19.29 -1.57 2.49
C VAL A 136 18.81 -2.15 3.82
N MET A 137 18.65 -1.30 4.82
CA MET A 137 18.08 -1.66 6.11
C MET A 137 17.12 -0.58 6.56
N GLY A 138 16.03 -0.93 7.23
CA GLY A 138 15.07 0.02 7.75
C GLY A 138 14.03 -0.62 8.64
N ILE A 139 13.21 0.21 9.29
CA ILE A 139 12.13 -0.24 10.18
C ILE A 139 10.80 0.17 9.55
N VAL A 140 9.86 -0.77 9.45
CA VAL A 140 8.49 -0.48 8.98
C VAL A 140 7.74 0.26 10.09
N GLN A 141 7.13 1.39 9.74
CA GLN A 141 6.43 2.27 10.70
C GLN A 141 5.20 2.92 10.08
N GLY A 142 4.01 2.61 10.59
CA GLY A 142 2.75 3.27 10.26
C GLY A 142 2.41 3.28 8.77
N GLY A 143 2.78 2.23 8.02
CA GLY A 143 2.61 2.18 6.57
C GLY A 143 3.68 2.95 5.78
N SER A 144 4.81 3.25 6.39
CA SER A 144 6.03 3.80 5.79
C SER A 144 7.25 2.98 6.21
N VAL A 145 8.44 3.37 5.76
CA VAL A 145 9.71 2.78 6.18
C VAL A 145 10.70 3.86 6.58
N SER A 146 11.34 3.67 7.73
CA SER A 146 12.46 4.48 8.21
C SER A 146 13.77 3.80 7.80
N TRP A 147 14.34 4.23 6.68
CA TRP A 147 15.57 3.67 6.11
C TRP A 147 16.83 4.13 6.86
N GLN A 148 17.71 3.19 7.15
CA GLN A 148 19.04 3.37 7.71
C GLN A 148 20.07 3.16 6.60
N LEU A 149 20.34 4.22 5.84
CA LEU A 149 21.40 4.19 4.84
C LEU A 149 22.73 4.39 5.55
N GLY A 150 23.55 3.34 5.60
CA GLY A 150 24.91 3.44 6.12
C GLY A 150 25.66 4.56 5.38
N ARG A 151 26.33 5.46 6.12
CA ARG A 151 27.23 6.47 5.52
C ARG A 151 28.14 5.74 4.53
N GLN A 152 28.09 6.14 3.25
CA GLN A 152 29.26 5.97 2.39
C GLN A 152 30.40 6.69 3.11
N ARG A 153 31.32 5.93 3.70
CA ARG A 153 32.64 6.43 4.07
C ARG A 153 33.30 6.84 2.75
N GLY A 154 33.18 8.11 2.42
CA GLY A 154 34.13 8.76 1.52
C GLY A 154 35.49 8.65 2.18
N LEU A 155 36.34 7.77 1.66
CA LEU A 155 37.78 7.94 1.79
C LEU A 155 38.14 9.05 0.81
N GLU A 156 38.11 10.30 1.27
CA GLU A 156 38.90 11.36 0.63
C GLU A 156 40.37 11.00 0.88
N ARG A 157 41.14 10.87 -0.20
CA ARG A 157 42.60 10.92 -0.16
C ARG A 157 43.03 12.35 -0.41
#